data_AF-A0A533VKF5-F1
#
_entry.id   AF-A0A533VKF5-F1
#
_cell.length_a   1.000
_cell.length_b   1.000
_cell.length_c   1.000
_cell.angle_alpha   90.00
_cell.angle_beta   90.00
_cell.angle_gamma   90.00
#
_symmetry.space_group_name_H-M   'P 1'
#
loop_
_entity.id
_entity.type
_entity.pdbx_description
1 polymer ?
#
loop_
_entity_poly.entity_id
_entity_poly.type
_entity_poly.pdbx_seq_one_letter_code
_entity_poly.pdbx_strand_id
1 'polypeptide(L)'
;MNERLAIYGGIAAAVIIMSTAVFPFWNLFPKMITEKVKVVYVDETGCTVETTDGLIVKIPPCNAKPGENINATYDEKIKERRKQI
;
A
#
# COMPACT_ATOMS: atom_id res chain seq x y z
N MET A 1 -27.67 30.10 26.45
CA MET A 1 -26.65 29.61 25.50
C MET A 1 -27.16 29.83 24.09
N ASN A 2 -26.33 30.36 23.20
CA ASN A 2 -26.74 30.68 21.83
C ASN A 2 -26.89 29.37 21.04
N GLU A 3 -28.11 28.97 20.71
CA GLU A 3 -28.44 27.71 20.01
C GLU A 3 -27.60 27.53 18.74
N ARG A 4 -27.42 28.61 17.98
CA ARG A 4 -26.58 28.64 16.77
C ARG A 4 -25.12 28.29 17.08
N LEU A 5 -24.57 28.76 18.19
CA LEU A 5 -23.18 28.51 18.56
C LEU A 5 -22.97 27.03 18.94
N ALA A 6 -23.96 26.40 19.58
CA ALA A 6 -23.92 24.97 19.87
C ALA A 6 -23.98 24.12 18.59
N ILE A 7 -24.83 24.50 17.63
CA ILE A 7 -24.93 23.81 16.33
C ILE A 7 -23.62 23.93 15.55
N TYR A 8 -23.09 25.14 15.36
CA TYR A 8 -21.84 25.34 14.63
C TYR A 8 -20.63 24.70 15.33
N GLY A 9 -20.57 24.78 16.66
CA GLY A 9 -19.53 24.13 17.45
C GLY A 9 -19.56 22.60 17.31
N GLY A 10 -20.76 21.99 17.32
CA GLY A 10 -20.93 20.56 17.12
C GLY A 10 -20.48 20.09 15.73
N ILE A 11 -20.84 20.83 14.67
CA ILE A 11 -20.43 20.52 13.29
C ILE A 11 -18.91 20.63 13.14
N ALA A 12 -18.31 21.72 13.66
CA ALA A 12 -16.85 21.91 13.59
C ALA A 12 -16.10 20.79 14.31
N ALA A 13 -16.56 20.39 15.50
CA ALA A 13 -15.98 19.27 16.24
C ALA A 13 -16.09 17.95 15.45
N ALA A 14 -17.25 17.68 14.84
CA ALA A 14 -17.45 16.46 14.04
C ALA A 14 -16.53 16.41 12.81
N VAL A 15 -16.35 17.54 12.10
CA VAL A 15 -15.43 17.63 10.95
C VAL A 15 -13.99 17.38 11.39
N ILE A 16 -13.55 17.98 12.50
CA ILE A 16 -12.20 17.78 13.04
C ILE A 16 -11.98 16.29 13.37
N ILE A 17 -12.93 15.65 14.06
CA ILE A 17 -12.85 14.24 14.42
C ILE A 17 -12.81 13.36 13.17
N MET A 18 -13.67 13.60 12.17
CA MET A 18 -13.65 12.83 10.93
C MET A 18 -12.33 12.99 10.16
N SER A 19 -11.82 14.22 10.05
CA SER A 19 -10.58 14.50 9.32
C SER A 19 -9.32 13.93 9.99
N THR A 20 -9.29 13.89 11.32
CA THR A 20 -8.09 13.48 12.08
C THR A 20 -8.10 12.03 12.54
N ALA A 21 -9.27 11.43 12.78
CA ALA A 21 -9.37 10.05 13.25
C ALA A 21 -9.74 9.06 12.13
N VAL A 22 -10.66 9.42 11.24
CA VAL A 22 -11.20 8.49 10.23
C VAL A 22 -10.38 8.52 8.94
N PHE A 23 -10.01 9.71 8.47
CA PHE A 23 -9.28 9.86 7.20
C PHE A 23 -7.90 9.18 7.18
N PRO A 24 -7.01 9.36 8.20
CA PRO A 24 -5.70 8.71 8.16
C PRO A 24 -5.78 7.18 8.27
N PHE A 25 -6.89 6.62 8.77
CA PHE A 25 -7.08 5.18 8.92
C PHE A 25 -7.09 4.44 7.57
N TRP A 26 -7.69 5.03 6.52
CA TRP A 26 -7.73 4.42 5.19
C TRP A 26 -6.33 4.27 4.57
N ASN A 27 -5.41 5.18 4.90
CA ASN A 27 -4.01 5.10 4.46
C ASN A 27 -3.19 4.06 5.22
N LEU A 28 -3.72 3.38 6.24
CA LEU A 28 -2.97 2.34 6.96
C LEU A 28 -3.08 0.96 6.31
N PHE A 29 -4.16 0.68 5.58
CA PHE A 29 -4.37 -0.65 5.00
C PHE A 29 -3.51 -0.93 3.77
N PRO A 30 -2.90 -2.12 3.64
CA PRO A 30 -2.12 -2.49 2.47
C PRO A 30 -3.02 -2.52 1.24
N LYS A 31 -2.53 -1.97 0.12
CA LYS A 31 -3.25 -2.02 -1.15
C LYS A 31 -2.59 -3.09 -2.01
N MET A 32 -3.20 -4.28 -2.01
CA MET A 32 -2.69 -5.43 -2.74
C MET A 32 -2.97 -5.24 -4.23
N ILE A 33 -1.91 -5.20 -5.04
CA ILE A 33 -2.00 -5.15 -6.51
C ILE A 33 -1.36 -6.40 -7.09
N THR A 34 -1.84 -6.82 -8.27
CA THR A 34 -1.27 -7.93 -9.02
C THR A 34 -0.63 -7.41 -10.29
N GLU A 35 0.70 -7.53 -10.41
CA GLU A 35 1.46 -7.10 -11.58
C GLU A 35 2.27 -8.26 -12.17
N LYS A 36 2.53 -8.20 -13.48
CA LYS A 36 3.49 -9.08 -14.14
C LYS A 36 4.89 -8.62 -13.78
N VAL A 37 5.65 -9.50 -13.14
CA VAL A 37 7.02 -9.23 -12.68
C VAL A 37 7.96 -10.32 -13.19
N LYS A 38 9.23 -9.96 -13.37
CA LYS A 38 10.26 -10.88 -13.83
C LYS A 38 10.97 -11.49 -12.62
N VAL A 39 11.07 -12.81 -12.56
CA VAL A 39 11.83 -13.49 -11.50
C VAL A 39 13.31 -13.27 -11.75
N VAL A 40 14.03 -12.71 -10.77
CA VAL A 40 15.49 -12.52 -10.85
C VAL A 40 16.19 -13.69 -10.17
N TYR A 41 15.67 -14.11 -9.03
CA TYR A 41 16.31 -15.11 -8.19
C TYR A 41 15.29 -15.80 -7.27
N VAL A 42 15.51 -17.08 -6.97
CA VAL A 42 14.60 -17.91 -6.17
C VAL A 42 15.40 -18.52 -5.03
N ASP A 43 14.98 -18.22 -3.80
CA ASP A 43 15.51 -18.80 -2.56
C ASP A 43 14.48 -19.72 -1.89
N GLU A 44 14.94 -20.56 -0.97
CA GLU A 44 14.08 -21.35 -0.09
C GLU A 44 13.12 -20.48 0.76
N THR A 45 13.48 -19.22 0.98
CA THR A 45 12.70 -18.26 1.81
C THR A 45 11.76 -17.36 1.00
N GLY A 46 11.78 -17.43 -0.34
CA GLY A 46 10.94 -16.58 -1.19
C GLY A 46 11.53 -16.34 -2.57
N CYS A 47 10.72 -15.74 -3.45
CA CYS A 47 11.17 -15.32 -4.77
C CYS A 47 11.50 -13.83 -4.79
N THR A 48 12.65 -13.50 -5.37
CA THR A 48 13.06 -12.13 -5.65
C THR A 48 12.64 -11.79 -7.08
N VAL A 49 11.72 -10.84 -7.20
CA VAL A 49 11.14 -10.42 -8.47
C VAL A 49 11.46 -8.96 -8.75
N GLU A 50 11.64 -8.64 -10.02
CA GLU A 50 11.82 -7.29 -10.54
C GLU A 50 10.53 -6.85 -11.24
N THR A 51 9.92 -5.78 -10.73
CA THR A 51 8.78 -5.10 -11.35
C THR A 51 9.22 -4.36 -12.61
N THR A 52 8.27 -4.08 -13.51
CA THR A 52 8.50 -3.30 -14.74
C THR A 52 9.18 -1.95 -14.50
N ASP A 53 8.98 -1.34 -13.34
CA ASP A 53 9.61 -0.08 -12.93
C ASP A 53 11.04 -0.23 -12.37
N GLY A 54 11.66 -1.42 -12.44
CA GLY A 54 13.00 -1.68 -11.89
C GLY A 54 13.04 -1.81 -10.36
N LEU A 55 11.90 -2.15 -9.75
CA LEU A 55 11.79 -2.37 -8.30
C LEU A 55 12.01 -3.84 -7.98
N ILE A 56 12.95 -4.13 -7.07
CA ILE A 56 13.16 -5.47 -6.54
C ILE A 56 12.25 -5.68 -5.32
N VAL A 57 11.34 -6.65 -5.41
CA VAL A 57 10.41 -7.02 -4.34
C VAL A 57 10.63 -8.48 -4.00
N LYS A 58 10.64 -8.80 -2.70
CA LYS A 58 10.63 -10.19 -2.24
C LYS A 58 9.19 -10.62 -2.00
N ILE A 59 8.77 -11.65 -2.72
CA ILE A 59 7.45 -12.25 -2.60
C ILE A 59 7.57 -13.64 -1.93
N PRO A 60 6.45 -14.22 -1.46
CA PRO A 60 6.44 -15.59 -0.93
C PRO A 60 7.05 -16.61 -1.91
N PRO A 61 7.43 -17.81 -1.42
CA PRO A 61 7.99 -18.85 -2.26
C PRO A 61 7.12 -19.12 -3.48
N CYS A 62 7.74 -19.10 -4.66
CA CYS A 62 7.08 -19.30 -5.94
C CYS A 62 7.76 -20.45 -6.69
N ASN A 63 6.98 -21.26 -7.40
CA ASN A 63 7.49 -22.38 -8.20
C ASN A 63 7.79 -21.93 -9.64
N ALA A 64 8.59 -20.87 -9.79
CA ALA A 64 8.96 -20.29 -11.08
C ALA A 64 10.48 -20.27 -11.24
N LYS A 65 10.97 -20.19 -12.48
CA LYS A 65 12.42 -20.13 -12.74
C LYS A 65 12.92 -18.69 -12.86
N PRO A 66 14.18 -18.40 -12.51
CA PRO A 66 14.81 -17.13 -12.84
C PRO A 66 14.68 -16.82 -14.34
N GLY A 67 14.24 -15.61 -14.67
CA GLY A 67 13.95 -15.15 -16.03
C GLY A 67 12.50 -15.29 -16.48
N GLU A 68 11.67 -15.99 -15.72
CA GLU A 68 10.25 -16.17 -16.04
C GLU A 68 9.40 -14.96 -15.61
N ASN A 69 8.35 -14.66 -16.36
CA ASN A 69 7.40 -13.61 -16.01
C ASN A 69 6.20 -14.23 -15.28
N ILE A 70 6.01 -13.86 -14.03
CA ILE A 70 4.91 -14.36 -13.20
C ILE A 70 4.01 -13.21 -12.76
N ASN A 71 2.75 -13.53 -12.46
CA ASN A 71 1.86 -12.59 -11.79
C ASN A 71 2.14 -12.64 -10.29
N ALA A 72 2.69 -11.58 -9.74
CA ALA A 72 2.94 -11.45 -8.32
C ALA A 72 1.95 -10.48 -7.69
N THR A 73 1.47 -10.82 -6.49
CA THR A 73 0.64 -9.93 -5.68
C THR A 73 1.47 -9.38 -4.54
N TYR A 74 1.57 -8.06 -4.45
CA TYR A 74 2.30 -7.36 -3.38
C TYR A 74 1.62 -6.03 -3.03
N ASP A 75 2.06 -5.43 -1.92
CA ASP A 75 1.54 -4.14 -1.47
C ASP A 75 2.09 -3.00 -2.34
N GLU A 76 1.21 -2.28 -3.01
CA GLU A 76 1.52 -1.11 -3.86
C GLU A 76 2.32 -0.04 -3.10
N LYS A 77 2.12 0.07 -1.78
CA LYS A 77 2.85 1.02 -0.93
C LYS A 77 4.35 0.81 -0.94
N ILE A 78 4.84 -0.40 -1.24
CA ILE A 78 6.27 -0.67 -1.39
C ILE A 78 6.86 0.18 -2.53
N LYS A 79 6.09 0.37 -3.62
CA LYS A 79 6.47 1.20 -4.76
C LYS A 79 6.43 2.69 -4.40
N GLU A 80 5.41 3.13 -3.67
CA GLU A 80 5.30 4.51 -3.22
C GLU A 80 6.47 4.92 -2.32
N ARG A 81 6.90 4.07 -1.38
CA ARG A 81 8.04 4.35 -0.50
C ARG A 81 9.36 4.54 -1.25
N ARG A 82 9.57 3.84 -2.36
CA ARG A 82 10.78 3.96 -3.19
C ARG A 82 10.77 5.21 -4.08
N LYS A 83 9.60 5.74 -4.45
CA LYS A 83 9.49 6.98 -5.23
C LYS A 83 9.70 8.26 -4.39
N GLN A 84 9.62 8.14 -3.07
CA GLN A 84 9.77 9.27 -2.12
C GLN A 84 11.24 9.47 -1.67
N ILE A 85 12.18 8.69 -2.20
CA ILE A 85 13.64 8.78 -1.98
C ILE A 85 14.26 9.32 -3.26
#